data_AF-A0A1Y5FG23-F1
#
_entry.id   AF-A0A1Y5FG23-F1
#
_cell.length_a   1.000
_cell.length_b   1.000
_cell.length_c   1.000
_cell.angle_alpha   90.00
_cell.angle_beta   90.00
_cell.angle_gamma   90.00
#
_symmetry.space_group_name_H-M   'P 1'
#
loop_
_entity.id
_entity.type
_entity.pdbx_description
1 polymer ?
#
loop_
_entity_poly.entity_id
_entity_poly.type
_entity_poly.pdbx_seq_one_letter_code
_entity_poly.pdbx_strand_id
1 'polypeptide(L)'
;MNRLLLTVLALSLAFFANASQEGVLSFSEFSIKSRGIGKSGTVEIIGTKNEKGTFSSITVSAFGKMYSFPEDILSQISAINQNGIQLTYEAGYRSLGGKTIYIQFQKGLGFKSEVHNLMR
;
A
#
# COMPACT_ATOMS: atom_id res chain seq x y z
N MET A 1 -1.55 38.44 43.86
CA MET A 1 -2.43 37.26 43.66
C MET A 1 -2.92 37.08 42.21
N ASN A 2 -2.80 38.07 41.30
CA ASN A 2 -3.29 37.93 39.92
C ASN A 2 -2.39 37.14 38.95
N ARG A 3 -1.06 37.15 39.14
CA ARG A 3 -0.14 36.55 38.14
C ARG A 3 -0.24 35.02 38.09
N LEU A 4 -0.35 34.37 39.25
CA LEU A 4 -0.46 32.91 39.33
C LEU A 4 -1.80 32.41 38.75
N LEU A 5 -2.88 33.16 38.98
CA LEU A 5 -4.20 32.87 38.44
C LEU A 5 -4.22 32.97 36.90
N LEU A 6 -3.55 33.99 36.34
CA LEU A 6 -3.41 34.18 34.89
C LEU A 6 -2.59 33.06 34.23
N THR A 7 -1.54 32.56 34.90
CA THR A 7 -0.72 31.45 34.38
C THR A 7 -1.49 30.12 34.39
N VAL A 8 -2.25 29.85 35.44
CA VAL A 8 -3.10 28.64 35.53
C VAL A 8 -4.22 28.67 34.48
N LEU A 9 -4.85 29.83 34.30
CA LEU A 9 -5.90 30.00 33.27
C LEU A 9 -5.35 29.82 31.85
N ALA A 10 -4.16 30.35 31.57
CA ALA A 10 -3.50 30.17 30.27
C ALA A 10 -3.12 28.71 29.97
N LEU A 11 -2.72 27.93 30.97
CA LEU A 11 -2.41 26.50 30.80
C LEU A 11 -3.66 25.65 30.52
N SER A 12 -4.82 26.00 31.11
CA SER A 12 -6.06 25.25 30.91
C SER A 12 -6.63 25.36 29.49
N LEU A 13 -6.30 26.43 28.75
CA LEU A 13 -6.76 26.65 27.38
C LEU A 13 -5.99 25.83 26.34
N ALA A 14 -4.83 25.26 26.69
CA ALA A 14 -4.00 24.48 25.77
C ALA A 14 -4.48 23.02 25.56
N PHE A 15 -5.45 22.54 26.34
CA PHE A 15 -5.89 21.14 26.33
C PHE A 15 -6.93 20.79 25.25
N PHE A 16 -7.42 21.76 24.48
CA PHE A 16 -8.46 21.56 23.46
C PHE A 16 -7.93 21.57 22.02
N ALA A 17 -6.67 21.19 21.82
CA ALA A 17 -6.12 20.98 20.49
C ALA A 17 -6.59 19.61 19.94
N ASN A 18 -7.64 19.62 19.12
CA ASN A 18 -8.03 18.46 18.33
C ASN A 18 -7.26 18.48 17.01
N ALA A 19 -6.36 17.51 16.80
CA ALA A 19 -5.75 17.28 15.49
C ALA A 19 -6.58 16.24 14.73
N SER A 20 -6.77 16.44 13.42
CA SER A 20 -7.43 15.45 12.58
C SER A 20 -6.62 14.14 12.60
N GLN A 21 -7.26 13.04 13.01
CA GLN A 21 -6.64 11.72 13.04
C GLN A 21 -6.93 10.99 11.73
N GLU A 22 -5.88 10.61 11.01
CA GLU A 22 -6.00 9.86 9.76
C GLU A 22 -6.05 8.34 10.01
N GLY A 23 -6.91 7.67 9.24
CA GLY A 23 -6.96 6.21 9.17
C GLY A 23 -6.25 5.68 7.93
N VAL A 24 -5.71 4.46 8.01
CA VAL A 24 -5.16 3.76 6.85
C VAL A 24 -6.30 3.08 6.08
N LEU A 25 -6.40 3.36 4.78
CA LEU A 25 -7.27 2.63 3.88
C LEU A 25 -6.52 1.43 3.30
N SER A 26 -6.84 0.23 3.77
CA SER A 26 -6.30 -1.01 3.23
C SER A 26 -6.94 -1.35 1.89
N PHE A 27 -6.17 -1.93 0.96
CA PHE A 27 -6.74 -2.42 -0.31
C PHE A 27 -7.72 -3.57 -0.07
N SER A 28 -8.91 -3.49 -0.66
CA SER A 28 -9.82 -4.63 -0.88
C SER A 28 -9.54 -5.30 -2.22
N GLU A 29 -9.25 -4.51 -3.25
CA GLU A 29 -8.88 -4.93 -4.59
C GLU A 29 -7.82 -3.97 -5.16
N PHE A 30 -6.97 -4.47 -6.06
CA PHE A 30 -6.03 -3.65 -6.80
C PHE A 30 -5.79 -4.20 -8.21
N SER A 31 -5.50 -3.29 -9.15
CA SER A 31 -4.99 -3.59 -10.48
C SER A 31 -3.83 -2.64 -10.80
N ILE A 32 -2.65 -3.20 -11.01
CA ILE A 32 -1.43 -2.44 -11.28
C ILE A 32 -0.90 -2.84 -12.65
N LYS A 33 -0.72 -1.85 -13.53
CA LYS A 33 -0.18 -2.04 -14.87
C LYS A 33 1.11 -1.27 -15.02
N SER A 34 2.16 -1.97 -15.46
CA SER A 34 3.42 -1.37 -15.86
C SER A 34 3.66 -1.67 -17.34
N ARG A 35 4.05 -0.65 -18.10
CA ARG A 35 4.55 -0.84 -19.48
C ARG A 35 5.91 -1.55 -19.51
N GLY A 36 6.53 -1.74 -18.35
CA GLY A 36 7.82 -2.41 -18.21
C GLY A 36 9.02 -1.49 -18.42
N ILE A 37 10.19 -2.05 -18.12
CA ILE A 37 11.50 -1.44 -18.39
C ILE A 37 12.42 -2.50 -19.00
N GLY A 38 13.28 -2.09 -19.94
CA GLY A 38 14.20 -3.00 -20.62
C GLY A 38 13.48 -4.20 -21.23
N LYS A 39 13.85 -5.41 -20.80
CA LYS A 39 13.28 -6.67 -21.30
C LYS A 39 12.14 -7.22 -20.45
N SER A 40 11.64 -6.50 -19.45
CA SER A 40 10.52 -6.98 -18.63
C SER A 40 9.25 -7.20 -19.47
N GLY A 41 9.06 -6.33 -20.47
CA GLY A 41 7.77 -6.20 -21.15
C GLY A 41 6.68 -5.69 -20.22
N THR A 42 5.45 -5.65 -20.72
CA THR A 42 4.27 -5.30 -19.93
C THR A 42 4.08 -6.27 -18.77
N VAL A 43 3.79 -5.71 -17.59
CA VAL A 43 3.45 -6.47 -16.39
C VAL A 43 2.12 -5.96 -15.86
N GLU A 44 1.21 -6.88 -15.57
CA GLU A 44 -0.07 -6.59 -14.92
C GLU A 44 -0.22 -7.47 -13.68
N ILE A 45 -0.67 -6.87 -12.58
CA ILE A 45 -0.95 -7.58 -11.32
C ILE A 45 -2.36 -7.20 -10.90
N ILE A 46 -3.18 -8.21 -10.64
CA ILE A 46 -4.53 -8.05 -10.12
C ILE A 46 -4.63 -8.85 -8.83
N GLY A 47 -5.22 -8.28 -7.79
CA GLY A 47 -5.48 -9.02 -6.58
C GLY A 47 -6.71 -8.54 -5.83
N THR A 48 -7.34 -9.48 -5.13
CA THR A 48 -8.59 -9.26 -4.40
C THR A 48 -8.49 -9.88 -3.03
N LYS A 49 -9.13 -9.26 -2.04
CA LYS A 49 -9.30 -9.79 -0.69
C LYS A 49 -10.73 -10.27 -0.47
N ASN A 50 -10.87 -11.26 0.41
CA ASN A 50 -12.16 -11.68 0.93
C ASN A 50 -12.65 -10.73 2.04
N GLU A 51 -13.85 -10.98 2.54
CA GLU A 51 -14.48 -10.22 3.63
C GLU A 51 -13.70 -10.23 4.95
N LYS A 52 -12.81 -11.23 5.13
CA LYS A 52 -11.93 -11.35 6.30
C LYS A 52 -10.65 -10.52 6.16
N GLY A 53 -10.45 -9.83 5.04
CA GLY A 53 -9.26 -9.01 4.79
C GLY A 53 -8.01 -9.82 4.38
N THR A 54 -8.17 -11.08 3.98
CA THR A 54 -7.08 -11.92 3.44
C THR A 54 -7.16 -11.94 1.91
N PHE A 55 -6.02 -11.96 1.21
CA PHE A 55 -6.01 -12.11 -0.24
C PHE A 55 -6.63 -13.45 -0.65
N SER A 56 -7.66 -13.40 -1.49
CA SER A 56 -8.32 -14.57 -2.08
C SER A 56 -7.75 -14.91 -3.46
N SER A 57 -7.19 -13.93 -4.17
CA SER A 57 -6.54 -14.13 -5.45
C SER A 57 -5.47 -13.08 -5.68
N ILE A 58 -4.35 -13.50 -6.28
CA ILE A 58 -3.37 -12.63 -6.91
C ILE A 58 -2.93 -13.29 -8.21
N THR A 59 -3.10 -12.59 -9.33
CA THR A 59 -2.66 -13.01 -10.64
C THR A 59 -1.65 -12.03 -11.19
N VAL A 60 -0.62 -12.56 -11.85
CA VAL A 60 0.47 -11.80 -12.45
C VAL A 60 0.60 -12.20 -13.91
N SER A 61 0.39 -11.25 -14.81
CA SER A 61 0.75 -11.37 -16.20
C SER A 61 2.12 -10.75 -16.41
N ALA A 62 3.14 -11.57 -16.70
CA ALA A 62 4.50 -11.11 -16.93
C ALA A 62 5.22 -12.05 -17.89
N PHE A 63 6.15 -11.51 -18.68
CA PHE A 63 6.98 -12.29 -19.62
C PHE A 63 6.16 -13.14 -20.62
N GLY A 64 4.95 -12.67 -20.98
CA GLY A 64 4.04 -13.40 -21.88
C GLY A 64 3.36 -14.62 -21.26
N LYS A 65 3.39 -14.75 -19.92
CA LYS A 65 2.71 -15.82 -19.18
C LYS A 65 1.87 -15.25 -18.06
N MET A 66 0.91 -16.04 -17.60
CA MET A 66 0.08 -15.73 -16.44
C MET A 66 0.46 -16.68 -15.30
N TYR A 67 0.61 -16.12 -14.11
CA TYR A 67 0.94 -16.83 -12.89
C TYR A 67 -0.13 -16.50 -11.85
N SER A 68 -0.56 -17.49 -11.08
CA SER A 68 -1.45 -17.30 -9.94
C SER A 68 -0.73 -17.70 -8.67
N PHE A 69 -0.91 -16.91 -7.62
CA PHE A 69 -0.34 -17.22 -6.32
C PHE A 69 -1.14 -18.38 -5.71
N PRO A 70 -0.48 -19.47 -5.26
CA PRO A 70 -1.19 -20.55 -4.59
C PRO A 70 -1.66 -20.12 -3.20
N GLU A 71 -2.72 -20.77 -2.72
CA GLU A 71 -3.46 -20.39 -1.51
C GLU A 71 -2.59 -20.35 -0.25
N ASP A 72 -1.63 -21.29 -0.14
CA ASP A 72 -0.68 -21.35 0.95
C ASP A 72 0.22 -20.12 1.02
N ILE A 73 0.64 -19.58 -0.14
CA ILE A 73 1.40 -18.33 -0.22
C ILE A 73 0.50 -17.13 0.07
N LEU A 74 -0.73 -17.11 -0.46
CA LEU A 74 -1.68 -16.01 -0.20
C LEU A 74 -1.97 -15.85 1.29
N SER A 75 -2.10 -16.96 2.03
CA SER A 75 -2.34 -16.96 3.47
C SER A 75 -1.17 -16.40 4.29
N GLN A 76 0.06 -16.43 3.75
CA GLN A 76 1.27 -15.92 4.39
C GLN A 76 1.47 -14.42 4.16
N ILE A 77 0.78 -13.83 3.18
CA ILE A 77 0.84 -12.38 2.96
C ILE A 77 0.13 -11.69 4.12
N SER A 78 0.92 -11.08 5.01
CA SER A 78 0.45 -10.47 6.25
C SER A 78 -0.78 -9.58 6.04
N ALA A 79 -1.83 -9.81 6.84
CA ALA A 79 -3.06 -9.03 6.80
C ALA A 79 -2.90 -7.56 7.26
N ILE A 80 -1.70 -7.14 7.67
CA ILE A 80 -1.47 -5.83 8.28
C ILE A 80 -1.61 -4.71 7.23
N ASN A 81 -2.79 -4.07 7.20
CA ASN A 81 -3.14 -2.77 6.60
C ASN A 81 -2.25 -2.30 5.43
N GLN A 82 -2.04 -3.18 4.45
CA GLN A 82 -1.23 -2.87 3.28
C GLN A 82 -2.02 -1.90 2.40
N ASN A 83 -1.39 -0.77 2.11
CA ASN A 83 -1.90 0.34 1.31
C ASN A 83 -0.84 0.83 0.31
N GLY A 84 0.21 0.05 0.07
CA GLY A 84 1.19 0.27 -0.98
C GLY A 84 1.66 -1.04 -1.61
N ILE A 85 1.97 -1.00 -2.90
CA ILE A 85 2.58 -2.10 -3.64
C ILE A 85 3.72 -1.53 -4.48
N GLN A 86 4.90 -2.13 -4.37
CA GLN A 86 6.07 -1.78 -5.17
C GLN A 86 6.39 -2.93 -6.13
N LEU A 87 6.68 -2.56 -7.38
CA LEU A 87 7.06 -3.47 -8.45
C LEU A 87 8.50 -3.18 -8.89
N THR A 88 9.36 -4.19 -8.89
CA THR A 88 10.73 -4.07 -9.44
C THR A 88 11.04 -5.21 -10.40
N TYR A 89 12.02 -4.97 -11.28
CA TYR A 89 12.44 -5.91 -12.32
C TYR A 89 13.93 -6.15 -12.25
N GLU A 90 14.32 -7.41 -12.32
CA GLU A 90 15.69 -7.83 -12.54
C GLU A 90 15.78 -8.64 -13.83
N ALA A 91 16.72 -8.28 -14.70
CA ALA A 91 16.94 -9.02 -15.93
C ALA A 91 17.47 -10.44 -15.70
N GLY A 92 18.17 -10.62 -14.57
CA GLY A 92 18.79 -11.85 -14.09
C GLY A 92 19.79 -12.49 -15.04
N TYR A 93 20.54 -13.47 -14.53
CA TYR A 93 21.43 -14.29 -15.34
C TYR A 93 20.65 -15.47 -15.92
N ARG A 94 20.89 -15.76 -17.21
CA ARG A 94 20.24 -16.91 -17.89
C ARG A 94 20.43 -18.23 -17.15
N SER A 95 21.55 -18.41 -16.46
CA SER A 95 21.89 -19.60 -15.67
C SER A 95 21.07 -19.76 -14.39
N LEU A 96 20.38 -18.71 -13.90
CA LEU A 96 19.66 -18.70 -12.63
C LEU A 96 18.14 -18.55 -12.79
N GLY A 97 17.61 -18.89 -13.97
CA GLY A 97 16.17 -18.81 -14.25
C GLY A 97 15.74 -17.56 -15.02
N GLY A 98 16.67 -16.66 -15.33
CA GLY A 98 16.43 -15.52 -16.22
C GLY A 98 15.75 -14.34 -15.51
N LYS A 99 14.67 -13.83 -16.10
CA LYS A 99 14.03 -12.56 -15.72
C LYS A 99 13.14 -12.73 -14.49
N THR A 100 13.20 -11.77 -13.57
CA THR A 100 12.41 -11.80 -12.33
C THR A 100 11.66 -10.49 -12.11
N ILE A 101 10.41 -10.60 -11.66
CA ILE A 101 9.63 -9.49 -11.14
C ILE A 101 9.47 -9.69 -9.64
N TYR A 102 9.76 -8.66 -8.85
CA TYR A 102 9.50 -8.66 -7.42
C TYR A 102 8.28 -7.80 -7.12
N ILE A 103 7.38 -8.34 -6.32
CA ILE A 103 6.17 -7.67 -5.84
C ILE A 103 6.32 -7.53 -4.33
N GLN A 104 6.42 -6.30 -3.85
CA GLN A 104 6.52 -6.02 -2.42
C GLN A 104 5.27 -5.32 -1.93
N PHE A 105 4.58 -5.94 -0.98
CA PHE A 105 3.48 -5.31 -0.26
C PHE A 105 4.02 -4.45 0.88
N GLN A 106 3.51 -3.23 0.98
CA GLN A 106 4.02 -2.23 1.91
C GLN A 106 2.87 -1.62 2.71
N LYS A 107 3.17 -1.26 3.96
CA LYS A 107 2.39 -0.31 4.73
C LYS A 107 3.00 1.07 4.50
N GLY A 108 2.39 1.85 3.62
CA GLY A 108 2.81 3.20 3.31
C GLY A 108 2.44 4.20 4.40
N LEU A 109 3.40 5.04 4.77
CA LEU A 109 3.23 6.35 5.43
C LEU A 109 3.52 7.50 4.43
N GLY A 110 3.37 7.22 3.14
CA GLY A 110 3.93 8.02 2.03
C GLY A 110 3.34 9.43 1.88
N PHE A 111 3.99 10.21 1.00
CA PHE A 111 3.63 11.60 0.67
C PHE A 111 2.13 11.75 0.36
N LYS A 112 1.53 12.79 0.94
CA LYS A 112 0.11 13.08 0.82
C LYS A 112 -0.13 13.96 -0.41
N SER A 113 -1.07 13.55 -1.23
CA SER A 113 -1.72 14.42 -2.21
C SER A 113 -3.21 14.46 -1.89
N GLU A 114 -3.75 15.65 -1.67
CA GLU A 114 -5.15 15.81 -1.30
C GLU A 114 -6.03 15.81 -2.55
N VAL A 115 -6.99 14.88 -2.60
CA VAL A 115 -8.03 14.86 -3.63
C VAL A 115 -9.29 15.49 -3.02
N HIS A 116 -9.62 16.71 -3.42
CA HIS A 116 -10.82 17.40 -2.95
C HIS A 116 -12.03 17.00 -3.79
N ASN A 117 -13.10 16.57 -3.12
CA ASN A 117 -14.42 16.44 -3.76
C ASN A 117 -15.12 17.80 -3.71
N LEU A 118 -15.19 18.50 -4.83
CA LEU A 118 -16.00 19.72 -4.98
C LEU A 118 -17.46 19.35 -5.27
N MET A 119 -18.14 18.70 -4.32
CA MET A 119 -19.60 18.64 -4.36
C MET A 119 -20.14 19.81 -3.53
N ARG A 120 -20.58 20.85 -4.26
CA ARG A 120 -21.51 21.87 -3.76
C ARG A 120 -22.93 21.37 -3.85
#